data_AF-A0A447MSW6-F1
#
_entry.id   AF-A0A447MSW6-F1
#
_cell.length_a   1.000
_cell.length_b   1.000
_cell.length_c   1.000
_cell.angle_alpha   90.00
_cell.angle_beta   90.00
_cell.angle_gamma   90.00
#
_symmetry.space_group_name_H-M   'P 1'
#
loop_
_entity.id
_entity.type
_entity.pdbx_description
1 polymer ?
#
loop_
_entity_poly.entity_id
_entity_poly.type
_entity_poly.pdbx_seq_one_letter_code
_entity_poly.pdbx_strand_id
1 'polypeptide(L)' 'MIAADLQNPHQPLMAPGIIVEALARRKAAGLPAFTVMSCDNMPENGHVTRQVVTAYARGGGCGTGDMDRAKRDISVNHG' A
#
# COMPACT_ATOMS: atom_id res chain seq x y z
N MET A 1 -0.82 2.79 16.43
CA MET A 1 -0.14 1.95 15.41
C MET A 1 0.19 2.72 14.14
N ILE A 2 -0.76 3.44 13.50
CA ILE A 2 -0.47 4.25 12.29
C ILE A 2 0.71 5.22 12.46
N ALA A 3 0.74 6.01 13.53
CA ALA A 3 1.84 6.94 13.75
C ALA A 3 3.21 6.26 13.93
N ALA A 4 3.26 5.06 14.52
CA ALA A 4 4.51 4.31 14.72
C ALA A 4 5.04 3.76 13.38
N ASP A 5 4.13 3.23 12.57
CA ASP A 5 4.40 2.74 11.22
C ASP A 5 4.88 3.87 10.28
N LEU A 6 4.33 5.08 10.42
CA LEU A 6 4.81 6.27 9.71
C LEU A 6 6.17 6.78 10.19
N GLN A 7 6.52 6.55 11.46
CA GLN A 7 7.83 6.91 12.02
C GLN A 7 8.93 5.93 11.61
N ASN A 8 8.60 4.65 11.38
CA ASN A 8 9.53 3.64 10.90
C ASN A 8 8.96 2.88 9.68
N PRO A 9 8.93 3.52 8.49
CA PRO A 9 8.28 2.96 7.31
C PRO A 9 8.95 1.67 6.79
N HIS A 10 10.18 1.36 7.22
CA HIS A 10 10.90 0.14 6.83
C HIS A 10 10.61 -1.08 7.72
N GLN A 11 9.94 -0.87 8.86
CA GLN A 11 9.49 -1.94 9.75
C GLN A 11 8.02 -1.73 10.17
N PRO A 12 7.09 -1.67 9.20
CA PRO A 12 5.69 -1.48 9.50
C PRO A 12 5.09 -2.74 10.15
N LEU A 13 4.17 -2.53 11.09
CA LEU A 13 3.45 -3.61 11.77
C LEU A 13 2.04 -3.80 11.22
N MET A 14 1.47 -2.79 10.57
CA MET A 14 0.12 -2.86 10.01
C MET A 14 0.12 -3.24 8.54
N ALA A 15 -0.97 -3.88 8.11
CA ALA A 15 -1.15 -4.31 6.73
C ALA A 15 -0.92 -3.21 5.67
N PRO A 16 -1.45 -1.97 5.79
CA PRO A 16 -1.18 -0.92 4.80
C PRO A 16 0.30 -0.55 4.70
N GLY A 17 1.01 -0.49 5.83
CA GLY A 17 2.45 -0.23 5.86
C GLY A 17 3.25 -1.36 5.24
N ILE A 18 2.93 -2.61 5.59
CA ILE A 18 3.59 -3.80 5.03
C ILE A 18 3.39 -3.87 3.52
N ILE A 19 2.18 -3.59 3.02
CA ILE A 19 1.89 -3.58 1.58
C ILE A 19 2.73 -2.52 0.88
N VAL A 20 2.78 -1.29 1.40
CA VAL A 20 3.56 -0.20 0.80
C VAL A 20 5.06 -0.51 0.80
N GLU A 21 5.61 -1.00 1.91
CA GLU A 21 7.03 -1.36 2.01
C GLU A 21 7.39 -2.56 1.10
N ALA A 22 6.52 -3.57 1.01
CA ALA A 22 6.73 -4.70 0.11
C ALA A 22 6.75 -4.25 -1.36
N LEU A 23 5.86 -3.34 -1.76
CA LEU A 23 5.85 -2.75 -3.11
C LEU A 23 7.10 -1.91 -3.37
N ALA A 24 7.54 -1.10 -2.39
CA ALA A 24 8.76 -0.31 -2.49
C ALA A 24 9.99 -1.20 -2.71
N ARG A 25 10.12 -2.29 -1.95
CA ARG A 25 11.21 -3.27 -2.11
C ARG A 25 11.18 -3.97 -3.46
N ARG A 26 10.00 -4.42 -3.91
CA ARG A 26 9.85 -5.06 -5.22
C ARG A 26 10.26 -4.12 -6.34
N LYS A 27 9.87 -2.85 -6.24
CA LYS A 27 10.28 -1.83 -7.19
C LYS A 27 11.80 -1.62 -7.20
N ALA A 28 12.43 -1.50 -6.03
CA ALA A 28 13.89 -1.37 -5.93
C ALA A 28 14.63 -2.57 -6.54
N ALA A 29 14.01 -3.76 -6.49
CA ALA A 29 14.51 -4.98 -7.12
C ALA A 29 14.08 -5.16 -8.60
N GLY A 30 13.36 -4.21 -9.20
CA GLY A 30 12.85 -4.32 -10.57
C GLY A 30 11.78 -5.40 -10.79
N LEU A 31 11.13 -5.85 -9.71
CA LEU A 31 10.09 -6.89 -9.74
C LEU A 31 8.71 -6.28 -10.01
N PRO A 32 7.81 -6.98 -10.73
CA PRO A 32 6.45 -6.50 -10.96
C PRO A 32 5.65 -6.42 -9.66
N ALA A 33 4.68 -5.52 -9.58
CA ALA A 33 3.81 -5.41 -8.43
C ALA A 33 2.86 -6.61 -8.26
N PHE A 34 2.20 -6.70 -7.09
CA PHE A 34 1.20 -7.73 -6.81
C PHE A 34 -0.18 -7.11 -6.58
N THR A 35 -1.22 -7.90 -6.88
CA THR A 35 -2.61 -7.55 -6.58
C THR A 35 -2.87 -7.69 -5.09
N VAL A 36 -3.52 -6.69 -4.49
CA VAL A 36 -4.02 -6.75 -3.12
C VAL A 36 -5.50 -7.12 -3.17
N MET A 37 -5.85 -8.31 -2.70
CA MET A 37 -7.25 -8.73 -2.60
C MET A 37 -7.70 -8.62 -1.15
N SER A 38 -8.68 -7.75 -0.88
CA SER A 38 -9.36 -7.75 0.41
C SER A 38 -10.43 -8.83 0.42
N CYS A 39 -10.45 -9.62 1.48
CA CYS A 39 -11.49 -10.63 1.75
C CYS A 39 -12.38 -10.21 2.91
N ASP A 40 -12.31 -8.94 3.33
CA ASP A 40 -13.16 -8.43 4.39
C ASP A 40 -14.61 -8.34 3.91
N ASN A 41 -15.53 -8.62 4.84
CA ASN A 41 -16.96 -8.54 4.60
C ASN A 41 -17.45 -7.08 4.72
N MET A 42 -16.93 -6.22 3.84
CA MET A 42 -17.31 -4.81 3.72
C MET A 42 -17.80 -4.52 2.29
N PRO A 43 -18.79 -3.62 2.12
CA PRO A 43 -19.15 -3.14 0.81
C PRO A 43 -17.96 -2.42 0.17
N GLU A 44 -17.74 -2.65 -1.13
CA GLU A 44 -16.64 -2.04 -1.91
C GLU A 44 -15.25 -2.23 -1.25
N ASN A 45 -15.02 -3.39 -0.62
CA ASN A 45 -13.80 -3.69 0.14
C ASN A 45 -12.50 -3.41 -0.65
N GLY A 46 -12.47 -3.66 -1.96
CA GLY A 46 -11.37 -3.31 -2.84
C GLY A 46 -11.12 -1.80 -2.93
N HIS A 47 -12.19 -1.00 -3.02
CA HIS A 47 -12.10 0.46 -3.06
C HIS A 47 -11.60 1.02 -1.73
N VAL A 48 -12.15 0.56 -0.61
CA VAL A 48 -11.71 0.94 0.74
C VAL A 48 -10.24 0.61 0.94
N THR A 49 -9.83 -0.60 0.57
CA THR A 49 -8.42 -1.05 0.67
C THR A 49 -7.50 -0.14 -0.13
N ARG A 50 -7.89 0.19 -1.37
CA ARG A 50 -7.13 1.12 -2.22
C ARG A 50 -6.99 2.50 -1.58
N GLN A 51 -8.07 3.05 -1.02
CA GLN A 51 -8.04 4.34 -0.36
C GLN A 51 -7.10 4.35 0.84
N VAL A 52 -7.18 3.34 1.71
CA VAL A 52 -6.36 3.22 2.92
C VAL A 52 -4.88 3.09 2.56
N VAL A 53 -4.53 2.20 1.63
CA VAL A 53 -3.14 2.01 1.20
C VAL A 53 -2.59 3.27 0.53
N THR A 54 -3.40 3.93 -0.32
CA THR A 54 -3.01 5.20 -0.94
C THR A 54 -2.83 6.33 0.08
N ALA A 55 -3.71 6.42 1.08
CA ALA A 55 -3.63 7.44 2.13
C ALA A 55 -2.43 7.21 3.04
N TYR A 56 -2.17 5.95 3.41
CA TYR A 56 -0.99 5.57 4.19
C TYR A 56 0.30 5.92 3.44
N ALA A 57 0.38 5.60 2.15
CA ALA A 57 1.52 5.95 1.31
C ALA A 57 1.76 7.48 1.29
N ARG A 58 0.69 8.28 1.17
CA ARG A 58 0.73 9.76 1.21
C ARG A 58 1.17 10.33 2.57
N GLY A 59 0.91 9.62 3.66
CA GLY A 59 1.14 10.12 5.02
C GLY A 59 2.60 10.10 5.49
N GLY A 60 3.52 9.41 4.79
CA GLY A 60 4.93 9.43 5.20
C GLY A 60 5.84 8.27 4.76
N GLY A 61 5.49 7.48 3.74
CA GLY A 61 6.22 6.25 3.45
C GLY A 61 7.33 6.31 2.38
N CYS A 62 7.18 7.08 1.30
CA CYS A 62 8.15 7.09 0.21
C CYS A 62 7.94 8.29 -0.73
N GLY A 63 9.02 8.74 -1.39
CA GLY A 63 9.07 9.98 -2.19
C GLY A 63 7.94 10.16 -3.21
N THR A 64 7.41 11.37 -3.26
CA THR A 64 6.22 11.83 -4.02
C THR A 64 6.21 11.45 -5.51
N GLY A 65 7.34 11.17 -6.13
CA GLY A 65 7.46 10.81 -7.56
C GLY A 65 7.06 9.37 -7.92
N ASP A 66 7.00 8.46 -6.94
CA ASP A 66 6.78 7.03 -7.18
C ASP A 66 5.32 6.59 -7.06
N MET A 67 4.44 7.51 -6.66
CA MET A 67 3.18 7.21 -5.99
C MET A 67 1.96 7.21 -6.92
N ASP A 68 2.01 7.96 -8.03
CA ASP A 68 1.02 7.86 -9.11
C ASP A 68 1.14 6.54 -9.90
N ARG A 69 2.25 5.82 -9.70
CA ARG A 69 2.47 4.48 -10.25
C ARG A 69 2.10 3.40 -9.25
N ALA A 70 2.36 3.57 -7.95
CA ALA A 70 1.84 2.68 -6.90
C ALA A 70 0.31 2.51 -6.98
N LYS A 71 -0.44 3.56 -7.34
CA LYS A 71 -1.89 3.50 -7.62
C LYS A 71 -2.28 2.60 -8.81
N ARG A 72 -1.37 2.36 -9.76
CA ARG A 72 -1.53 1.48 -10.93
C ARG A 72 -1.00 0.08 -10.66
N ASP A 73 0.05 0.02 -9.84
CA ASP A 73 0.76 -1.19 -9.47
C ASP A 73 0.01 -1.99 -8.40
N ILE A 74 -0.78 -1.31 -7.55
CA ILE A 74 -1.78 -1.93 -6.68
C ILE A 74 -3.04 -2.17 -7.51
N SER A 75 -3.15 -3.35 -8.09
CA SER A 75 -4.44 -3.88 -8.53
C SER A 75 -5.19 -4.34 -7.29
N VAL A 76 -6.34 -3.74 -7.00
CA VAL A 76 -7.28 -4.25 -6.00
C VAL A 76 -8.41 -4.98 -6.73
N ASN A 77 -8.83 -6.12 -6.21
CA ASN A 77 -9.99 -6.81 -6.78
C ASN A 77 -11.24 -5.93 -6.58
N HIS A 78 -11.93 -5.59 -7.67
CA HIS A 78 -13.17 -4.82 -7.65
C HIS A 78 -14.31 -5.84 -7.54
N GLY A 79 -14.48 -6.40 -6.34
CA GLY A 79 -15.67 -7.19 -6.02
C GLY A 79 -16.93 -6.32 -6.08
#